data_AF-A0A9E1W052-F1
#
_entry.id   AF-A0A9E1W052-F1
#
_cell.length_a   1.000
_cell.length_b   1.000
_cell.length_c   1.000
_cell.angle_alpha   90.00
_cell.angle_beta   90.00
_cell.angle_gamma   90.00
#
_symmetry.space_group_name_H-M   'P 1'
#
loop_
_entity.id
_entity.type
_entity.pdbx_description
1 polymer ?
#
loop_
_entity_poly.entity_id
_entity_poly.type
_entity_poly.pdbx_seq_one_letter_code
_entity_poly.pdbx_strand_id
1 'polypeptide(L)'
;MEIEQIQEYCQEALKIAELEGTHASLAFLIGEKFGLNYSLLRKARRKLQFLYPNDDMSEDHPLNQGGRTLKMSYALTVQEHYTVPLEQVKHLESLLAGFAEAILNAFSQEDIKNYLESSPGIGTDPKESADSENETEFSVDDLLLEAEEILVLEDIKKLLLKNKGS
;
A
#
# COMPACT_ATOMS: atom_id res chain seq x y z
N MET A 1 -14.72 2.82 4.08
CA MET A 1 -13.98 4.05 4.45
C MET A 1 -14.18 4.95 3.27
N GLU A 2 -14.66 6.16 3.53
CA GLU A 2 -15.03 7.10 2.48
C GLU A 2 -14.04 8.26 2.46
N ILE A 3 -14.03 9.01 1.35
CA ILE A 3 -13.18 10.20 1.19
C ILE A 3 -13.44 11.23 2.31
N GLU A 4 -14.66 11.32 2.82
CA GLU A 4 -15.02 12.18 3.95
C GLU A 4 -14.21 11.84 5.22
N GLN A 5 -14.04 10.55 5.52
CA GLN A 5 -13.23 10.10 6.66
C GLN A 5 -11.75 10.40 6.47
N ILE A 6 -11.26 10.37 5.22
CA ILE A 6 -9.89 10.76 4.90
C ILE A 6 -9.66 12.24 5.24
N GLN A 7 -10.61 13.11 4.87
CA GLN A 7 -10.52 14.54 5.20
C GLN A 7 -10.54 14.79 6.71
N GLU A 8 -11.35 14.05 7.46
CA GLU A 8 -11.36 14.10 8.92
C GLU A 8 -9.99 13.72 9.51
N TYR A 9 -9.35 12.66 9.00
CA TYR A 9 -8.00 12.28 9.43
C TYR A 9 -6.96 13.35 9.10
N CYS A 10 -7.03 13.99 7.93
CA CYS A 10 -6.16 15.11 7.59
C CYS A 10 -6.36 16.29 8.56
N GLN A 11 -7.60 16.63 8.91
CA GLN A 11 -7.86 17.70 9.89
C GLN A 11 -7.37 17.35 11.29
N GLU A 12 -7.49 16.09 11.71
CA GLU A 12 -6.96 15.61 12.98
C GLU A 12 -5.43 15.68 13.00
N ALA A 13 -4.79 15.23 11.92
CA ALA A 13 -3.34 15.29 11.78
C ALA A 13 -2.81 16.73 11.80
N LEU A 14 -3.48 17.69 11.14
CA LEU A 14 -3.11 19.11 11.23
C LEU A 14 -3.15 19.63 12.67
N LYS A 15 -4.11 19.19 13.50
CA LYS A 15 -4.13 19.54 14.93
C LYS A 15 -2.98 18.88 15.71
N ILE A 16 -2.64 17.64 15.38
CA ILE A 16 -1.47 16.96 15.95
C ILE A 16 -0.19 17.71 15.57
N ALA A 17 -0.09 18.21 14.34
CA ALA A 17 1.07 18.96 13.87
C ALA A 17 1.30 20.24 14.69
N GLU A 18 0.23 20.93 15.08
CA GLU A 18 0.31 22.12 15.95
C GLU A 18 0.78 21.80 17.39
N LEU A 19 0.48 20.60 17.89
CA LEU A 19 0.74 20.22 19.29
C LEU A 19 2.04 19.43 19.49
N GLU A 20 2.31 18.49 18.59
CA GLU A 20 3.35 17.45 18.72
C GLU A 20 4.35 17.48 17.55
N GLY A 21 4.11 18.32 16.55
CA GLY A 21 4.97 18.52 15.39
C GLY A 21 4.56 17.70 14.16
N THR A 22 5.08 18.11 13.00
CA THR A 22 4.74 17.53 11.70
C THR A 22 5.07 16.05 11.59
N HIS A 23 6.19 15.62 12.19
CA HIS A 23 6.58 14.22 12.19
C HIS A 23 5.57 13.32 12.93
N ALA A 24 5.09 13.71 14.11
CA ALA A 24 4.08 12.94 14.85
C ALA A 24 2.74 12.86 14.09
N SER A 25 2.36 13.96 13.45
CA SER A 25 1.19 14.04 12.59
C SER A 25 1.29 13.09 11.38
N LEU A 26 2.43 13.08 10.69
CA LEU A 26 2.66 12.19 9.56
C LEU A 26 2.78 10.72 9.98
N ALA A 27 3.35 10.43 11.16
CA ALA A 27 3.36 9.08 11.72
C ALA A 27 1.94 8.55 11.98
N PHE A 28 1.07 9.39 12.56
CA PHE A 28 -0.35 9.05 12.74
C PHE A 28 -1.04 8.79 11.39
N LEU A 29 -0.83 9.68 10.44
CA LEU A 29 -1.62 9.65 9.21
C LEU A 29 -1.10 8.59 8.22
N ILE A 30 0.21 8.55 7.94
CA ILE A 30 0.85 7.57 7.06
C ILE A 30 1.01 6.22 7.77
N GLY A 31 1.64 6.24 8.94
CA GLY A 31 1.98 5.01 9.66
C GLY A 31 0.76 4.25 10.20
N GLU A 32 -0.23 4.95 10.76
CA GLU A 32 -1.41 4.29 11.31
C GLU A 32 -2.58 4.25 10.31
N LYS A 33 -3.08 5.40 9.86
CA LYS A 33 -4.34 5.43 9.08
C LYS A 33 -4.16 4.89 7.67
N PHE A 34 -3.17 5.38 6.94
CA PHE A 34 -2.88 4.92 5.59
C PHE A 34 -2.37 3.47 5.62
N GLY A 35 -1.43 3.15 6.52
CA GLY A 35 -0.90 1.80 6.74
C GLY A 35 -1.98 0.74 7.01
N LEU A 36 -3.02 1.05 7.79
CA LEU A 36 -4.15 0.14 8.01
C LEU A 36 -4.90 -0.20 6.72
N ASN A 37 -5.15 0.79 5.86
CA ASN A 37 -5.82 0.57 4.57
C ASN A 37 -4.92 -0.19 3.60
N TYR A 38 -3.63 0.13 3.58
CA TYR A 38 -2.64 -0.62 2.80
C TYR A 38 -2.55 -2.08 3.25
N SER A 39 -2.66 -2.36 4.56
CA SER A 39 -2.75 -3.73 5.09
C SER A 39 -3.99 -4.48 4.59
N LEU A 40 -5.13 -3.80 4.46
CA LEU A 40 -6.34 -4.39 3.86
C LEU A 40 -6.13 -4.69 2.38
N LEU A 41 -5.51 -3.78 1.62
CA LEU A 41 -5.17 -4.00 0.21
C LEU A 41 -4.22 -5.19 0.07
N ARG A 42 -3.15 -5.26 0.87
CA ARG A 42 -2.19 -6.38 0.90
C ARG A 42 -2.88 -7.71 1.19
N LYS A 43 -3.87 -7.75 2.09
CA LYS A 43 -4.68 -8.95 2.37
C LYS A 43 -5.60 -9.31 1.20
N ALA A 44 -6.22 -8.33 0.56
CA ALA A 44 -7.09 -8.55 -0.59
C ALA A 44 -6.30 -9.09 -1.80
N ARG A 45 -5.15 -8.48 -2.11
CA ARG A 45 -4.22 -8.94 -3.16
C ARG A 45 -3.74 -10.38 -2.92
N ARG A 46 -3.42 -10.75 -1.67
CA ARG A 46 -3.07 -12.14 -1.32
C ARG A 46 -4.17 -13.16 -1.66
N LYS A 47 -5.45 -12.78 -1.63
CA LYS A 47 -6.53 -13.68 -2.06
C LYS A 47 -6.49 -13.94 -3.56
N LEU A 48 -6.00 -12.98 -4.34
CA LEU A 48 -5.90 -13.06 -5.80
C LEU A 48 -4.62 -13.73 -6.30
N GLN A 49 -3.64 -14.01 -5.43
CA GLN A 49 -2.31 -14.51 -5.83
C GLN A 49 -2.31 -15.84 -6.60
N PHE A 50 -3.43 -16.57 -6.57
CA PHE A 50 -3.59 -17.85 -7.27
C PHE A 50 -4.30 -17.72 -8.61
N LEU A 51 -4.80 -16.53 -8.94
CA LEU A 51 -5.32 -16.25 -10.27
C LEU A 51 -4.17 -16.17 -11.27
N TYR A 52 -4.43 -16.64 -12.48
CA TYR A 52 -3.50 -16.39 -13.57
C TYR A 52 -3.41 -14.88 -13.83
N PRO A 53 -2.20 -14.33 -14.03
CA PRO A 53 -2.02 -12.92 -14.34
C PRO A 53 -2.81 -12.53 -15.60
N ASN A 54 -3.62 -11.47 -15.53
CA ASN A 54 -4.41 -11.03 -16.67
C ASN A 54 -3.56 -10.32 -17.74
N ASP A 55 -2.41 -9.78 -17.37
CA ASP A 55 -1.59 -8.93 -18.24
C ASP A 55 -0.68 -9.71 -19.19
N ASP A 56 -0.48 -11.01 -18.95
CA ASP A 56 0.41 -11.86 -19.74
C ASP A 56 -0.35 -12.99 -20.44
N MET A 57 -1.27 -12.62 -21.34
CA MET A 57 -2.02 -13.55 -22.19
C MET A 57 -1.21 -14.01 -23.41
N SER A 58 0.09 -14.21 -23.23
CA SER A 58 0.99 -14.76 -24.25
C SER A 58 0.54 -16.16 -24.71
N GLU A 59 1.04 -16.64 -25.86
CA GLU A 59 0.68 -17.98 -26.34
C GLU A 59 1.04 -19.09 -25.34
N ASP A 60 2.11 -18.88 -24.55
CA ASP A 60 2.56 -19.81 -23.51
C ASP A 60 1.72 -19.76 -22.23
N HIS A 61 0.74 -18.85 -22.14
CA HIS A 61 -0.12 -18.74 -20.98
C HIS A 61 -0.87 -20.06 -20.70
N PRO A 62 -0.91 -20.57 -19.45
CA PRO A 62 -1.52 -21.87 -19.15
C PRO A 62 -2.99 -22.01 -19.60
N LEU A 63 -3.76 -20.92 -19.57
CA LEU A 63 -5.14 -20.92 -20.09
C LEU A 63 -5.20 -21.05 -21.61
N ASN A 64 -4.20 -20.57 -22.35
CA ASN A 64 -4.11 -20.69 -23.80
C ASN A 64 -3.72 -22.12 -24.22
N GLN A 65 -2.94 -22.82 -23.40
CA GLN A 65 -2.59 -24.23 -23.61
C GLN A 65 -3.74 -25.21 -23.31
N GLY A 66 -4.61 -24.91 -22.35
CA GLY A 66 -5.65 -25.84 -21.87
C GLY A 66 -6.95 -25.94 -22.69
N GLY A 67 -6.99 -25.34 -23.89
CA GLY A 67 -8.16 -25.37 -24.77
C GLY A 67 -9.43 -24.74 -24.17
N ARG A 68 -10.58 -24.93 -24.84
CA ARG A 68 -11.83 -24.24 -24.49
C ARG A 68 -12.39 -24.62 -23.11
N THR A 69 -12.25 -25.89 -22.71
CA THR A 69 -12.83 -26.39 -21.45
C THR A 69 -12.15 -25.76 -20.24
N LEU A 70 -10.81 -25.67 -20.22
CA LEU A 70 -10.08 -25.03 -19.12
C LEU A 70 -10.40 -23.53 -19.02
N LYS A 71 -10.47 -22.83 -20.17
CA LYS A 71 -10.84 -21.41 -20.21
C LYS A 71 -12.22 -21.18 -19.58
N MET A 72 -13.18 -22.05 -19.89
CA MET A 72 -14.54 -21.96 -19.35
C MET A 72 -14.58 -22.24 -17.84
N SER A 73 -13.94 -23.32 -17.37
CA SER A 73 -13.93 -23.67 -15.95
C SER A 73 -13.22 -22.60 -15.11
N TYR A 74 -12.14 -22.04 -15.63
CA TYR A 74 -11.44 -20.92 -15.00
C TYR A 74 -12.33 -19.67 -14.93
N ALA A 75 -12.97 -19.28 -16.04
CA ALA A 75 -13.85 -18.12 -16.06
C ALA A 75 -15.01 -18.24 -15.04
N LEU A 76 -15.63 -19.42 -14.94
CA LEU A 76 -16.65 -19.69 -13.92
C LEU A 76 -16.10 -19.60 -12.50
N THR A 77 -14.91 -20.17 -12.26
CA THR A 77 -14.25 -20.12 -10.95
C THR A 77 -13.96 -18.68 -10.52
N VAL A 78 -13.45 -17.84 -11.45
CA VAL A 78 -13.23 -16.41 -11.22
C VAL A 78 -14.54 -15.71 -10.89
N GLN A 79 -15.58 -15.96 -11.69
CA GLN A 79 -16.90 -15.35 -11.50
C GLN A 79 -17.52 -15.71 -10.15
N GLU A 80 -17.41 -16.97 -9.72
CA GLU A 80 -18.03 -17.47 -8.49
C GLU A 80 -17.29 -17.05 -7.22
N HIS A 81 -15.95 -16.97 -7.26
CA HIS A 81 -15.14 -16.83 -6.05
C HIS A 81 -14.30 -15.57 -5.98
N TYR A 82 -14.01 -14.93 -7.10
CA TYR A 82 -13.01 -13.86 -7.18
C TYR A 82 -13.58 -12.50 -7.57
N THR A 83 -14.83 -12.41 -8.04
CA THR A 83 -15.49 -11.12 -8.34
C THR A 83 -15.41 -10.15 -7.16
N VAL A 84 -15.83 -10.59 -5.96
CA VAL A 84 -15.82 -9.73 -4.77
C VAL A 84 -14.40 -9.32 -4.35
N PRO A 85 -13.42 -10.24 -4.22
CA PRO A 85 -12.02 -9.86 -4.00
C PRO A 85 -11.43 -8.89 -5.04
N LEU A 86 -11.76 -9.06 -6.33
CA LEU A 86 -11.31 -8.18 -7.41
C LEU A 86 -11.88 -6.77 -7.25
N GLU A 87 -13.17 -6.65 -6.95
CA GLU A 87 -13.82 -5.36 -6.66
C GLU A 87 -13.22 -4.69 -5.41
N GLN A 88 -12.95 -5.48 -4.36
CA GLN A 88 -12.32 -4.98 -3.13
C GLN A 88 -10.92 -4.41 -3.39
N VAL A 89 -10.11 -5.07 -4.21
CA VAL A 89 -8.78 -4.56 -4.58
C VAL A 89 -8.90 -3.23 -5.33
N LYS A 90 -9.75 -3.16 -6.36
CA LYS A 90 -9.95 -1.92 -7.13
C LYS A 90 -10.44 -0.76 -6.25
N HIS A 91 -11.38 -1.04 -5.35
CA HIS A 91 -11.88 -0.05 -4.41
C HIS A 91 -10.77 0.46 -3.49
N LEU A 92 -9.98 -0.44 -2.89
CA LEU A 92 -8.90 -0.08 -1.97
C LEU A 92 -7.76 0.66 -2.67
N GLU A 93 -7.43 0.31 -3.92
CA GLU A 93 -6.46 1.05 -4.72
C GLU A 93 -6.93 2.48 -4.99
N SER A 94 -8.18 2.66 -5.43
CA SER A 94 -8.76 3.99 -5.63
C SER A 94 -8.81 4.80 -4.32
N LEU A 95 -9.13 4.15 -3.21
CA LEU A 95 -9.18 4.78 -1.90
C LEU A 95 -7.80 5.26 -1.46
N LEU A 96 -6.78 4.41 -1.60
CA LEU A 96 -5.40 4.77 -1.22
C LEU A 96 -4.82 5.85 -2.12
N ALA A 97 -5.15 5.86 -3.42
CA ALA A 97 -4.78 6.95 -4.31
C ALA A 97 -5.39 8.29 -3.84
N GLY A 98 -6.71 8.30 -3.56
CA GLY A 98 -7.37 9.48 -3.01
C GLY A 98 -6.85 9.89 -1.62
N PHE A 99 -6.43 8.92 -0.81
CA PHE A 99 -5.80 9.20 0.48
C PHE A 99 -4.44 9.86 0.30
N ALA A 100 -3.58 9.31 -0.57
CA ALA A 100 -2.29 9.91 -0.88
C ALA A 100 -2.43 11.34 -1.41
N GLU A 101 -3.38 11.59 -2.32
CA GLU A 101 -3.69 12.95 -2.78
C GLU A 101 -4.11 13.87 -1.63
N ALA A 102 -4.94 13.40 -0.69
CA ALA A 102 -5.33 14.21 0.47
C ALA A 102 -4.14 14.54 1.39
N ILE A 103 -3.17 13.64 1.53
CA ILE A 103 -1.92 13.87 2.29
C ILE A 103 -1.08 14.93 1.62
N LEU A 104 -0.84 14.78 0.31
CA LEU A 104 -0.07 15.72 -0.51
C LEU A 104 -0.69 17.12 -0.53
N ASN A 105 -2.01 17.22 -0.37
CA ASN A 105 -2.70 18.50 -0.24
C ASN A 105 -2.65 19.11 1.17
N ALA A 106 -2.46 18.29 2.20
CA ALA A 106 -2.48 18.72 3.60
C ALA A 106 -1.09 19.10 4.14
N PHE A 107 -0.02 18.48 3.64
CA PHE A 107 1.35 18.69 4.10
C PHE A 107 2.26 19.13 2.97
N SER A 108 3.31 19.89 3.31
CA SER A 108 4.32 20.27 2.32
C SER A 108 5.14 19.05 1.89
N GLN A 109 5.66 19.07 0.66
CA GLN A 109 6.54 18.01 0.19
C GLN A 109 7.83 17.91 1.01
N GLU A 110 8.30 19.02 1.59
CA GLU A 110 9.46 19.01 2.50
C GLU A 110 9.13 18.27 3.80
N ASP A 111 7.94 18.46 4.38
CA ASP A 111 7.52 17.74 5.59
C ASP A 111 7.40 16.23 5.33
N ILE A 112 6.81 15.86 4.20
CA ILE A 112 6.66 14.46 3.78
C ILE A 112 8.03 13.84 3.55
N LYS A 113 8.93 14.54 2.83
CA LYS A 113 10.32 14.12 2.62
C LYS A 113 11.05 13.84 3.93
N ASN A 114 11.04 14.82 4.83
CA ASN A 114 11.72 14.73 6.11
C ASN A 114 11.18 13.57 6.96
N TYR A 115 9.89 13.27 6.85
CA TYR A 115 9.29 12.12 7.51
C TYR A 115 9.78 10.80 6.91
N LEU A 116 9.70 10.62 5.58
CA LEU A 116 10.11 9.39 4.90
C LEU A 116 11.61 9.10 5.10
N GLU A 117 12.46 10.11 4.99
CA GLU A 117 13.92 9.97 5.19
C GLU A 117 14.33 9.71 6.64
N SER A 118 13.44 9.97 7.60
CA SER A 118 13.71 9.68 9.02
C SER A 118 13.53 8.21 9.38
N SER A 119 12.85 7.44 8.52
CA SER A 119 12.64 6.00 8.69
C SER A 119 13.85 5.22 8.16
N PRO A 120 14.36 4.22 8.90
CA PRO A 120 15.42 3.36 8.38
C PRO A 120 14.84 2.46 7.28
N GLY A 121 15.16 2.79 6.02
CA GLY A 121 14.73 2.02 4.85
C GLY A 121 15.15 0.55 4.90
N ILE A 122 14.27 -0.33 4.41
CA ILE A 122 14.50 -1.78 4.41
C ILE A 122 14.77 -2.27 3.00
N GLY A 123 16.03 -2.66 2.77
CA GLY A 123 16.44 -3.26 1.49
C GLY A 123 16.74 -2.25 0.38
N THR A 124 16.69 -0.95 0.67
CA THR A 124 17.22 0.10 -0.20
C THR A 124 18.74 0.20 -0.04
N ASP A 125 19.49 0.01 -1.13
CA ASP A 125 20.93 0.28 -1.13
C ASP A 125 21.11 1.81 -0.99
N PRO A 126 21.91 2.32 -0.04
CA PRO A 126 22.12 3.76 0.18
C PRO A 126 22.67 4.54 -1.02
N LYS A 127 23.06 3.82 -2.09
CA LYS A 127 23.59 4.38 -3.34
C LYS A 127 22.50 4.67 -4.37
N GLU A 128 21.36 3.98 -4.34
CA GLU A 128 20.24 4.27 -5.25
C GLU A 128 19.45 5.50 -4.81
N SER A 129 19.42 5.79 -3.51
CA SER A 129 18.78 7.01 -2.96
C SER A 129 19.57 8.31 -3.20
N ALA A 130 20.84 8.22 -3.59
CA ALA A 130 21.72 9.38 -3.80
C ALA A 130 21.68 9.94 -5.23
N ASP A 131 21.22 9.17 -6.22
CA ASP A 131 21.13 9.60 -7.62
C ASP A 131 19.76 10.25 -7.97
N SER A 132 18.78 10.23 -7.05
CA SER A 132 17.44 10.82 -7.23
C SER A 132 17.31 12.27 -6.72
N GLU A 133 18.40 13.03 -6.59
CA GLU A 133 18.36 14.46 -6.20
C GLU A 133 17.56 15.37 -7.18
N ASN A 134 17.04 14.82 -8.29
CA ASN A 134 16.27 15.54 -9.30
C ASN A 134 14.78 15.18 -9.38
N GLU A 135 14.27 14.26 -8.56
CA GLU A 135 12.82 14.02 -8.47
C GLU A 135 12.25 14.86 -7.33
N THR A 136 11.94 16.12 -7.64
CA THR A 136 11.44 17.10 -6.66
C THR A 136 9.99 16.85 -6.25
N GLU A 137 9.35 15.77 -6.68
CA GLU A 137 7.91 15.56 -6.48
C GLU A 137 7.66 14.16 -5.87
N PHE A 138 7.27 14.12 -4.59
CA PHE A 138 6.88 12.87 -3.94
C PHE A 138 5.61 12.30 -4.56
N SER A 139 5.65 11.00 -4.83
CA SER A 139 4.60 10.26 -5.51
C SER A 139 3.74 9.45 -4.53
N VAL A 140 2.61 8.95 -5.02
CA VAL A 140 1.78 7.98 -4.29
C VAL A 140 2.57 6.70 -3.98
N ASP A 141 3.51 6.32 -4.85
CA ASP A 141 4.31 5.11 -4.71
C ASP A 141 5.24 5.20 -3.50
N ASP A 142 5.79 6.38 -3.19
CA ASP A 142 6.64 6.59 -2.01
C ASP A 142 5.87 6.35 -0.70
N LEU A 143 4.61 6.78 -0.63
CA LEU A 143 3.74 6.53 0.52
C LEU A 143 3.35 5.05 0.64
N LEU A 144 3.15 4.36 -0.49
CA LEU A 144 2.87 2.92 -0.51
C LEU A 144 4.09 2.11 -0.05
N LEU A 145 5.30 2.53 -0.44
CA LEU A 145 6.56 1.92 -0.01
C LEU A 145 6.76 2.05 1.50
N GLU A 146 6.62 3.26 2.06
CA GLU A 146 6.70 3.47 3.51
C GLU A 146 5.69 2.61 4.27
N ALA A 147 4.44 2.59 3.81
CA ALA A 147 3.40 1.76 4.41
C ALA A 147 3.74 0.26 4.34
N GLU A 148 4.42 -0.19 3.28
CA GLU A 148 4.91 -1.55 3.17
C GLU A 148 6.03 -1.85 4.15
N GLU A 149 7.04 -0.99 4.23
CA GLU A 149 8.18 -1.15 5.15
C GLU A 149 7.73 -1.20 6.61
N ILE A 150 6.81 -0.31 7.01
CA ILE A 150 6.20 -0.32 8.35
C ILE A 150 5.52 -1.67 8.62
N LEU A 151 4.72 -2.19 7.68
CA LEU A 151 4.04 -3.47 7.86
C LEU A 151 5.02 -4.64 7.92
N VAL A 152 6.10 -4.62 7.13
CA VAL A 152 7.15 -5.64 7.16
C VAL A 152 7.86 -5.63 8.52
N LEU A 153 8.20 -4.45 9.06
CA LEU A 153 8.77 -4.30 10.39
C LEU A 153 7.86 -4.85 11.48
N GLU A 154 6.56 -4.57 11.41
CA GLU A 154 5.59 -5.13 12.34
C GLU A 154 5.54 -6.65 12.27
N ASP A 155 5.54 -7.23 11.07
CA ASP A 155 5.53 -8.68 10.85
C ASP A 155 6.79 -9.32 11.44
N ILE A 156 7.98 -8.72 11.20
CA ILE A 156 9.26 -9.16 11.79
C ILE A 156 9.20 -9.07 13.33
N LYS A 157 8.73 -7.95 13.88
CA LYS A 157 8.59 -7.77 15.34
C LYS A 157 7.69 -8.83 15.95
N LYS A 158 6.56 -9.14 15.31
CA LYS A 158 5.64 -10.22 15.73
C LYS A 158 6.36 -11.58 15.76
N LEU A 159 7.18 -11.89 14.75
CA LEU A 159 7.94 -13.15 14.70
C LEU A 159 9.01 -13.23 15.82
N LEU A 160 9.75 -12.15 16.04
CA LEU A 160 10.81 -12.11 17.06
C LEU A 160 10.25 -12.18 18.49
N LEU A 161 9.11 -11.53 18.74
CA LEU A 161 8.45 -11.55 20.05
C LEU A 161 7.76 -12.89 20.33
N LYS A 162 7.25 -13.57 19.30
CA LYS A 162 6.62 -14.90 19.43
C LYS A 162 7.59 -15.97 19.96
N ASN A 163 8.90 -15.79 19.78
CA ASN A 163 9.93 -16.72 20.24
C ASN A 163 10.40 -16.50 21.69
N LYS A 164 9.88 -15.49 22.41
CA LYS A 164 10.23 -15.24 23.83
C LYS A 164 9.27 -15.88 24.84
N GLY A 165 8.35 -16.72 24.38
CA GLY A 165 7.29 -17.34 25.19
C GLY A 165 7.30 -18.86 25.20
N SER A 166 8.46 -19.51 25.09
CA SER A 166 8.65 -20.96 25.25
C SER A 166 9.74 -21.26 26.27
#